data_AF-A0A3N5NEE3-F1
#
_entry.id   AF-A0A3N5NEE3-F1
#
_cell.length_a   1.000
_cell.length_b   1.000
_cell.length_c   1.000
_cell.angle_alpha   90.00
_cell.angle_beta   90.00
_cell.angle_gamma   90.00
#
_symmetry.space_group_name_H-M   'P 1'
#
loop_
_entity.id
_entity.type
_entity.pdbx_description
1 polymer ?
#
loop_
_entity_poly.entity_id
_entity_poly.type
_entity_poly.pdbx_seq_one_letter_code
_entity_poly.pdbx_strand_id
1 'polypeptide(L)'
;MKIGSLDLGPKPLFLAPMEDITDPSFRHLCKRAGADMMYTEFISSDGLIRDGEKSVKKLEILEDERPMGIQLYGHIVESMVEATFRALESKP
;
A
#
# COMPACT_ATOMS: atom_id res chain seq x y z
N MET A 1 16.48 -4.66 -9.19
CA MET A 1 15.79 -5.46 -8.18
C MET A 1 14.52 -5.92 -8.85
N LYS A 2 14.29 -7.23 -8.87
CA LYS A 2 13.11 -7.81 -9.52
C LYS A 2 12.17 -8.38 -8.47
N ILE A 3 10.90 -8.01 -8.54
CA ILE A 3 9.82 -8.52 -7.68
C ILE A 3 8.71 -9.01 -8.61
N GLY A 4 8.62 -10.33 -8.80
CA GLY A 4 7.73 -10.90 -9.81
C GLY A 4 8.04 -10.34 -11.21
N SER A 5 7.07 -9.69 -11.84
CA SER A 5 7.20 -9.03 -13.15
C SER A 5 7.77 -7.61 -13.10
N LEU A 6 7.92 -7.03 -11.91
CA LEU A 6 8.38 -5.65 -11.73
C LEU A 6 9.92 -5.60 -11.73
N ASP A 7 10.50 -4.73 -12.55
CA ASP A 7 11.94 -4.42 -12.55
C ASP A 7 12.16 -2.97 -12.11
N LEU A 8 12.76 -2.79 -10.93
CA LEU A 8 13.01 -1.49 -10.29
C LEU A 8 14.47 -1.02 -10.50
N GLY A 9 15.25 -1.68 -11.36
CA GLY A 9 16.64 -1.28 -11.62
C GLY A 9 17.59 -1.60 -10.47
N PRO A 10 18.88 -1.23 -10.56
CA PRO A 10 19.94 -1.82 -9.72
C PRO A 10 19.89 -1.41 -8.24
N LYS A 11 19.38 -0.22 -7.90
CA LYS A 11 19.35 0.35 -6.54
C LYS A 11 18.11 1.21 -6.33
N PRO A 12 16.92 0.60 -6.19
CA PRO A 12 15.71 1.38 -6.07
C PRO A 12 15.57 2.00 -4.68
N LEU A 13 14.91 3.16 -4.62
CA LEU A 13 14.57 3.89 -3.40
C LEU A 13 13.11 3.65 -3.05
N PHE A 14 12.89 3.08 -1.86
CA PHE A 14 11.56 2.73 -1.37
C PHE A 14 11.14 3.73 -0.29
N LEU A 15 9.94 4.30 -0.41
CA LEU A 15 9.34 5.07 0.68
C LEU A 15 8.68 4.12 1.67
N ALA A 16 9.19 4.04 2.90
CA ALA A 16 8.65 3.14 3.92
C ALA A 16 7.19 3.51 4.31
N PRO A 17 6.32 2.53 4.63
CA PRO A 17 4.97 2.78 5.11
C PRO A 17 5.00 3.44 6.50
N MET A 18 4.24 4.52 6.67
CA MET A 18 4.15 5.26 7.93
C MET A 18 2.70 5.75 8.14
N GLU A 19 2.07 5.25 9.21
CA GLU A 19 0.71 5.65 9.61
C GLU A 19 0.59 7.18 9.78
N ASP A 20 -0.49 7.77 9.27
CA ASP A 20 -0.78 9.20 9.26
C ASP A 20 0.29 10.09 8.57
N ILE A 21 1.20 9.48 7.80
CA ILE A 21 2.27 10.19 7.07
C ILE A 21 2.27 9.82 5.59
N THR A 22 2.25 8.53 5.23
CA THR A 22 2.28 8.09 3.82
C THR A 22 0.90 8.13 3.16
N ASP A 23 0.22 9.26 3.27
CA ASP A 23 -1.02 9.56 2.55
C ASP A 23 -0.75 9.84 1.05
N PRO A 24 -1.79 9.93 0.19
CA PRO A 24 -1.60 10.18 -1.25
C PRO A 24 -0.84 11.49 -1.56
N SER A 25 -1.01 12.54 -0.76
CA SER A 25 -0.35 13.84 -1.00
C SER A 25 1.14 13.76 -0.74
N PHE A 26 1.54 13.10 0.35
CA PHE A 26 2.94 12.91 0.70
C PHE A 26 3.64 11.97 -0.29
N ARG A 27 2.99 10.86 -0.64
CA ARG A 27 3.51 9.90 -1.63
C ARG A 27 3.67 10.56 -3.00
N HIS A 28 2.74 11.39 -3.44
CA HIS A 28 2.88 12.16 -4.68
C HIS A 28 4.14 13.05 -4.66
N LEU A 29 4.43 13.73 -3.56
CA LEU A 29 5.65 14.53 -3.41
C LEU A 29 6.90 13.65 -3.48
N CYS A 30 6.93 12.53 -2.75
CA CYS A 30 8.06 11.60 -2.74
C CYS A 30 8.31 10.95 -4.11
N LYS A 31 7.24 10.61 -4.84
CA LYS A 31 7.33 10.10 -6.21
C LYS A 31 8.06 11.09 -7.12
N ARG A 32 7.66 12.36 -7.05
CA ARG A 32 8.32 13.45 -7.79
C ARG A 32 9.76 13.72 -7.35
N ALA A 33 10.09 13.40 -6.10
CA ALA A 33 11.43 13.50 -5.56
C ALA A 33 12.34 12.28 -5.86
N GLY A 34 11.82 11.26 -6.55
CA GLY A 34 12.61 10.11 -7.01
C GLY A 34 12.40 8.81 -6.25
N ALA A 35 11.29 8.65 -5.52
CA ALA A 35 10.92 7.34 -4.98
C ALA A 35 10.50 6.38 -6.11
N ASP A 36 11.10 5.20 -6.16
CA ASP A 36 10.84 4.19 -7.20
C ASP A 36 9.60 3.36 -6.87
N MET A 37 9.39 3.07 -5.60
CA MET A 37 8.24 2.34 -5.07
C MET A 37 7.86 2.88 -3.70
N MET A 38 6.56 2.88 -3.39
CA MET A 38 6.04 3.38 -2.11
C MET A 38 4.99 2.42 -1.58
N TYR A 39 4.54 2.64 -0.35
CA TYR A 39 3.52 1.81 0.30
C TYR A 39 2.38 2.67 0.83
N THR A 40 1.20 2.05 1.02
CA THR A 40 0.12 2.64 1.80
C THR A 40 0.53 2.82 3.27
N GLU A 41 -0.30 3.53 4.02
CA GLU A 41 -0.29 3.46 5.49
C GLU A 41 -0.60 2.04 6.00
N PHE A 42 -0.60 1.86 7.34
CA PHE A 42 -0.92 0.58 7.94
C PHE A 42 -2.42 0.31 7.88
N ILE A 43 -2.79 -0.80 7.25
CA ILE A 43 -4.18 -1.24 7.12
C ILE A 43 -4.41 -2.46 8.00
N SER A 44 -5.26 -2.32 9.00
CA SER A 44 -5.65 -3.43 9.88
C SER A 44 -6.43 -4.48 9.10
N SER A 45 -6.00 -5.74 9.16
CA SER A 45 -6.74 -6.85 8.55
C SER A 45 -8.18 -6.93 9.06
N ASP A 46 -8.35 -6.87 10.38
CA ASP A 46 -9.69 -6.95 11.00
C ASP A 46 -10.52 -5.70 10.70
N GLY A 47 -9.88 -4.53 10.65
CA GLY A 47 -10.53 -3.28 10.30
C GLY A 47 -10.99 -3.22 8.84
N LEU A 48 -10.27 -3.87 7.92
CA LEU A 48 -10.64 -3.95 6.51
C LEU A 48 -11.78 -4.95 6.29
N ILE A 49 -11.77 -6.10 6.97
CA ILE A 49 -12.83 -7.12 6.87
C ILE A 49 -14.19 -6.59 7.38
N ARG A 50 -14.18 -5.76 8.43
CA ARG A 50 -15.39 -5.28 9.10
C ARG A 50 -16.02 -4.03 8.45
N ASP A 51 -15.59 -3.62 7.26
CA ASP A 51 -16.02 -2.40 6.57
C ASP A 51 -15.72 -1.09 7.34
N GLY A 52 -14.53 -0.98 7.92
CA GLY A 52 -14.07 0.33 8.39
C GLY A 52 -13.89 1.27 7.21
N GLU A 53 -14.79 2.25 7.00
CA GLU A 53 -14.68 3.28 5.95
C GLU A 53 -13.27 3.92 5.92
N LYS A 54 -12.66 4.08 7.10
CA LYS A 54 -11.28 4.58 7.25
C LYS A 54 -10.23 3.66 6.61
N SER A 55 -10.38 2.34 6.78
CA SER A 55 -9.45 1.35 6.22
C SER A 55 -9.57 1.26 4.71
N VAL A 56 -10.78 1.41 4.16
CA VAL A 56 -11.01 1.42 2.71
C VAL A 56 -10.41 2.67 2.07
N LYS A 57 -10.51 3.85 2.71
CA LYS A 57 -9.87 5.07 2.21
C LYS A 57 -8.36 4.93 2.06
N LYS A 58 -7.70 4.20 2.95
CA LYS A 58 -6.24 3.96 2.86
C LYS A 58 -5.81 3.07 1.69
N LEU A 59 -6.76 2.37 1.05
CA LEU A 59 -6.52 1.62 -0.18
C LEU A 59 -6.49 2.52 -1.43
N GLU A 60 -6.78 3.82 -1.29
CA GLU A 60 -6.71 4.76 -2.40
C GLU A 60 -5.26 4.93 -2.87
N ILE A 61 -5.03 4.54 -4.11
CA ILE A 61 -3.79 4.69 -4.84
C ILE A 61 -4.12 5.39 -6.16
N LEU A 62 -3.42 6.47 -6.46
CA LEU A 62 -3.53 7.19 -7.72
C LEU A 62 -2.61 6.55 -8.77
N GLU A 63 -3.00 6.61 -10.04
CA GLU A 63 -2.26 5.96 -11.13
C GLU A 63 -0.80 6.45 -11.27
N ASP A 64 -0.53 7.71 -10.95
CA ASP A 64 0.82 8.29 -11.00
C ASP A 64 1.73 7.83 -9.85
N GLU A 65 1.17 7.20 -8.81
CA GLU A 65 1.92 6.66 -7.68
C GLU A 65 2.56 5.30 -8.00
N ARG A 66 2.02 4.56 -8.98
CA ARG A 66 2.47 3.20 -9.30
C ARG A 66 3.95 3.16 -9.71
N PRO A 67 4.71 2.11 -9.33
CA PRO A 67 4.29 0.92 -8.57
C PRO A 67 4.16 1.17 -7.06
N MET A 68 3.18 0.50 -6.44
CA MET A 68 2.80 0.66 -5.04
C MET A 68 2.61 -0.69 -4.34
N GLY A 69 2.88 -0.75 -3.04
CA GLY A 69 2.54 -1.88 -2.17
C GLY A 69 1.46 -1.51 -1.15
N ILE A 70 0.62 -2.48 -0.77
CA ILE A 70 -0.37 -2.34 0.29
C ILE A 70 0.16 -3.01 1.56
N GLN A 71 0.24 -2.27 2.66
CA GLN A 71 0.73 -2.78 3.93
C GLN A 71 -0.45 -3.22 4.82
N LEU A 72 -0.68 -4.54 4.85
CA LEU A 72 -1.59 -5.15 5.82
C LEU A 72 -0.86 -5.49 7.13
N TYR A 73 -1.55 -5.38 8.25
CA TYR A 73 -1.08 -5.88 9.54
C TYR A 73 -2.20 -6.56 10.33
N GLY A 74 -1.82 -7.57 11.10
CA GLY A 74 -2.73 -8.42 11.85
C GLY A 74 -1.98 -9.61 12.46
N HIS A 75 -2.69 -10.37 13.29
CA HIS A 75 -2.12 -11.52 14.02
C HIS A 75 -2.84 -12.83 13.71
N ILE A 76 -3.99 -12.77 13.05
CA ILE A 76 -4.79 -13.94 12.64
C ILE A 76 -4.55 -14.16 11.15
N VAL A 77 -4.05 -15.35 10.79
CA VAL A 77 -3.68 -15.68 9.40
C VAL A 77 -4.90 -15.61 8.48
N GLU A 78 -6.02 -16.15 8.92
CA GLU A 78 -7.28 -16.17 8.18
C GLU A 78 -7.77 -14.74 7.89
N SER A 79 -7.69 -13.84 8.88
CA SER A 79 -8.00 -12.43 8.68
C SER A 79 -7.04 -11.76 7.67
N MET A 80 -5.75 -12.06 7.73
CA MET A 80 -4.77 -11.48 6.80
C MET A 80 -5.02 -11.93 5.36
N VAL A 81 -5.41 -13.20 5.16
CA VAL A 81 -5.77 -13.75 3.85
C VAL A 81 -7.03 -13.08 3.31
N GLU A 82 -8.11 -13.02 4.09
CA GLU A 82 -9.36 -12.36 3.67
C GLU A 82 -9.13 -10.87 3.37
N ALA A 83 -8.37 -10.16 4.21
CA ALA A 83 -8.03 -8.75 3.98
C ALA A 83 -7.26 -8.55 2.66
N THR A 84 -6.42 -9.51 2.27
CA THR A 84 -5.73 -9.47 0.96
C THR A 84 -6.72 -9.54 -0.19
N PHE A 85 -7.73 -10.40 -0.12
CA PHE A 85 -8.78 -10.47 -1.16
C PHE A 85 -9.62 -9.18 -1.21
N ARG A 86 -10.04 -8.66 -0.06
CA ARG A 86 -10.78 -7.38 0.03
C ARG A 86 -9.99 -6.21 -0.56
N ALA A 87 -8.68 -6.15 -0.30
CA ALA A 87 -7.81 -5.13 -0.88
C ALA A 87 -7.72 -5.24 -2.41
N LEU A 88 -7.80 -6.45 -2.99
CA LEU A 88 -7.81 -6.62 -4.45
C LEU A 88 -9.17 -6.23 -5.07
N GLU A 89 -10.27 -6.47 -4.37
CA GLU A 89 -11.62 -6.11 -4.82
C GLU A 89 -11.83 -4.60 -4.97
N SER A 90 -11.14 -3.79 -4.17
CA SER A 90 -11.22 -2.33 -4.26
C SER A 90 -10.58 -1.77 -5.54
N LYS A 91 -9.96 -2.62 -6.37
CA LYS A 91 -9.21 -2.24 -7.58
C LYS A 91 -8.27 -1.04 -7.32
N PRO A 92 -7.41 -1.17 -6.30
CA PRO A 92 -6.53 -0.10 -5.88
C PRO A 92 -5.48 0.20 -6.95
#